data_AF-K2A4U9-F1
#
_entry.id   AF-K2A4U9-F1
#
_cell.length_a   1.000
_cell.length_b   1.000
_cell.length_c   1.000
_cell.angle_alpha   90.00
_cell.angle_beta   90.00
_cell.angle_gamma   90.00
#
_symmetry.space_group_name_H-M   'P 1'
#
loop_
_entity.id
_entity.type
_entity.pdbx_description
1 polymer ?
#
loop_
_entity_poly.entity_id
_entity_poly.type
_entity_poly.pdbx_seq_one_letter_code
_entity_poly.pdbx_strand_id
1 'polypeptide(L)'
;MITIHDSRFTIHESIMSTKINSNVVDTVDKLGEQNMEMCFNCSKCTAVCPMDECLLPRTLFRYALLGMTDKIKKEQEKIYSCLLCRLCEQSCPRGVKIADNIRMMRRYLNNEVFHIQ
;
A
#
# COMPACT_ATOMS: atom_id res chain seq x y z
N MET A 1 5.60 32.68 -38.58
CA MET A 1 6.38 31.80 -37.69
C MET A 1 6.37 32.47 -36.32
N ILE A 2 5.50 32.04 -35.41
CA ILE A 2 5.15 32.82 -34.22
C ILE A 2 6.35 32.82 -33.26
N THR A 3 6.94 34.00 -33.09
CA THR A 3 7.91 34.37 -32.07
C THR A 3 7.18 34.93 -30.84
N ILE A 4 7.50 34.44 -29.65
CA ILE A 4 7.11 35.01 -28.33
C ILE A 4 8.35 34.87 -27.43
N HIS A 5 9.23 35.87 -27.29
CA HIS A 5 9.24 36.96 -26.31
C HIS A 5 9.14 36.54 -24.82
N ASP A 6 10.33 36.41 -24.22
CA ASP A 6 10.77 36.90 -22.90
C ASP A 6 9.70 37.27 -21.85
N SER A 7 9.79 36.67 -20.66
CA SER A 7 9.86 37.41 -19.38
C SER A 7 9.97 36.47 -18.18
N ARG A 8 11.13 36.51 -17.53
CA ARG A 8 11.31 36.56 -16.06
C ARG A 8 10.17 35.99 -15.20
N PHE A 9 10.36 34.83 -14.61
CA PHE A 9 9.87 34.59 -13.25
C PHE A 9 10.75 33.58 -12.50
N THR A 10 11.67 34.12 -11.71
CA THR A 10 12.27 33.42 -10.58
C THR A 10 11.17 32.93 -9.64
N ILE A 11 10.97 31.62 -9.55
CA ILE A 11 10.41 30.97 -8.36
C ILE A 11 11.49 30.07 -7.77
N HIS A 12 12.31 30.71 -6.94
CA HIS A 12 12.71 30.09 -5.69
C HIS A 12 11.40 29.75 -4.93
N GLU A 13 11.38 28.61 -4.24
CA GLU A 13 10.37 28.18 -3.24
C GLU A 13 9.29 27.16 -3.70
N SER A 14 9.49 25.93 -3.22
CA SER A 14 8.47 24.89 -2.93
C SER A 14 7.71 24.22 -4.08
N ILE A 15 8.43 23.49 -4.94
CA ILE A 15 7.93 22.16 -5.33
C ILE A 15 8.81 21.15 -4.62
N MET A 16 8.38 20.80 -3.40
CA MET A 16 8.90 19.65 -2.69
C MET A 16 8.63 18.45 -3.62
N SER A 17 9.63 18.06 -4.42
CA SER A 17 9.72 16.73 -4.99
C SER A 17 9.89 15.81 -3.78
N THR A 18 8.79 15.57 -3.08
CA THR A 18 8.71 14.54 -2.07
C THR A 18 8.94 13.27 -2.86
N LYS A 19 10.19 12.81 -2.90
CA LYS A 19 10.50 11.42 -3.22
C LYS A 19 9.55 10.62 -2.34
N ILE A 20 8.54 10.00 -2.96
CA ILE A 20 7.66 9.07 -2.26
C ILE A 20 8.56 7.87 -1.96
N ASN A 21 9.32 7.98 -0.88
CA ASN A 21 10.17 6.92 -0.38
C ASN A 21 9.27 6.02 0.45
N SER A 22 8.72 4.98 -0.18
CA SER A 22 7.96 3.98 0.54
C SER A 22 8.90 3.00 1.22
N ASN A 23 9.37 3.39 2.40
CA ASN A 23 10.11 2.50 3.29
C ASN A 23 9.34 1.19 3.58
N VAL A 24 8.00 1.21 3.45
CA VAL A 24 7.14 0.03 3.61
C VAL A 24 7.33 -0.93 2.44
N VAL A 25 7.21 -0.46 1.20
CA VAL A 25 7.37 -1.30 0.00
C VAL A 25 8.80 -1.81 -0.08
N ASP A 26 9.80 -0.94 0.14
CA ASP A 26 11.21 -1.32 0.10
C ASP A 26 11.58 -2.37 1.16
N THR A 27 10.95 -2.32 2.35
CA THR A 27 11.14 -3.32 3.41
C THR A 27 10.40 -4.61 3.09
N VAL A 28 9.20 -4.50 2.52
CA VAL A 28 8.34 -5.64 2.17
C VAL A 28 8.90 -6.41 0.95
N ASP A 29 9.52 -5.73 -0.02
CA ASP A 29 10.16 -6.34 -1.20
C ASP A 29 11.34 -7.26 -0.83
N LYS A 30 12.05 -6.96 0.26
CA LYS A 30 13.10 -7.84 0.79
C LYS A 30 12.55 -9.13 1.40
N LEU A 31 11.24 -9.22 1.63
CA LEU A 31 10.58 -10.30 2.36
C LEU A 31 9.79 -11.27 1.46
N GLY A 32 9.59 -10.97 0.17
CA GLY A 32 8.95 -11.86 -0.81
C GLY A 32 8.47 -11.18 -2.10
N GLU A 33 7.84 -11.94 -3.00
CA GLU A 33 7.23 -11.41 -4.23
C GLU A 33 5.91 -10.68 -3.89
N GLN A 34 5.78 -9.42 -4.30
CA GLN A 34 4.67 -8.54 -3.97
C GLN A 34 4.16 -7.89 -5.25
N ASN A 35 2.84 -7.69 -5.32
CA ASN A 35 2.22 -7.06 -6.48
C ASN A 35 1.04 -6.15 -6.11
N MET A 36 1.13 -5.49 -4.96
CA MET A 36 0.07 -4.65 -4.43
C MET A 36 -0.23 -3.42 -5.30
N GLU A 37 0.75 -2.94 -6.07
CA GLU A 37 0.65 -1.90 -7.10
C GLU A 37 -0.26 -2.29 -8.27
N MET A 38 -0.51 -3.59 -8.50
CA MET A 38 -1.48 -4.03 -9.50
C MET A 38 -2.94 -3.76 -9.07
N CYS A 39 -3.18 -3.39 -7.81
CA CYS A 39 -4.51 -3.13 -7.27
C CYS A 39 -5.12 -1.81 -7.80
N PHE A 40 -6.10 -1.96 -8.68
CA PHE A 40 -6.93 -0.88 -9.23
C PHE A 40 -8.23 -0.60 -8.44
N ASN A 41 -8.36 -1.13 -7.22
CA ASN A 41 -9.43 -0.76 -6.27
C ASN A 41 -10.88 -1.15 -6.62
N CYS A 42 -11.11 -2.28 -7.28
CA CYS A 42 -12.44 -2.76 -7.69
C CYS A 42 -13.36 -3.35 -6.59
N SER A 43 -12.91 -3.41 -5.33
CA SER A 43 -13.66 -3.91 -4.15
C SER A 43 -14.09 -5.37 -4.14
N LYS A 44 -13.75 -6.18 -5.16
CA LYS A 44 -14.08 -7.62 -5.19
C LYS A 44 -13.58 -8.38 -3.96
N CYS A 45 -12.38 -8.07 -3.47
CA CYS A 45 -11.80 -8.69 -2.28
C CYS A 45 -12.62 -8.47 -1.00
N THR A 46 -13.31 -7.32 -0.89
CA THR A 46 -14.17 -7.01 0.25
C THR A 46 -15.47 -7.80 0.17
N ALA A 47 -16.04 -7.94 -1.03
CA ALA A 47 -17.31 -8.65 -1.22
C ALA A 47 -17.24 -10.17 -0.94
N VAL A 48 -16.08 -10.79 -1.12
CA VAL A 48 -15.88 -12.24 -0.93
C VAL A 48 -15.28 -12.61 0.43
N CYS A 49 -14.95 -11.62 1.25
CA CYS A 49 -14.30 -11.83 2.53
C CYS A 49 -15.36 -12.26 3.57
N PRO A 50 -15.16 -13.38 4.29
CA PRO A 50 -16.17 -13.93 5.20
C PRO A 50 -16.16 -13.28 6.59
N MET A 51 -15.31 -12.27 6.82
CA MET A 51 -15.20 -11.59 8.11
C MET A 51 -16.14 -10.39 8.16
N ASP A 52 -16.88 -10.19 9.24
CA ASP A 52 -17.80 -9.04 9.39
C ASP A 52 -17.05 -7.69 9.32
N GLU A 53 -15.87 -7.63 9.92
CA GLU A 53 -14.99 -6.48 9.84
C GLU A 53 -13.88 -6.74 8.80
N CYS A 54 -14.28 -6.76 7.52
CA CYS A 54 -13.31 -6.99 6.46
C CYS A 54 -12.27 -5.88 6.47
N LEU A 55 -11.02 -6.31 6.61
CA LEU A 55 -9.86 -5.59 6.15
C LEU A 55 -10.17 -4.93 4.80
N LEU A 56 -9.69 -3.71 4.61
CA LEU A 56 -9.75 -3.03 3.32
C LEU A 56 -8.37 -3.12 2.65
N PRO A 57 -7.98 -4.27 2.03
CA PRO A 57 -6.69 -4.41 1.35
C PRO A 57 -6.40 -3.26 0.38
N ARG A 58 -7.45 -2.78 -0.30
CA ARG A 58 -7.41 -1.60 -1.18
C ARG A 58 -6.80 -0.37 -0.52
N THR A 59 -7.28 -0.04 0.66
CA THR A 59 -6.83 1.13 1.43
C THR A 59 -5.43 0.89 1.97
N LEU A 60 -5.16 -0.31 2.49
CA LEU A 60 -3.84 -0.68 2.99
C LEU A 60 -2.75 -0.67 1.92
N PHE A 61 -3.02 -1.22 0.74
CA PHE A 61 -2.08 -1.22 -0.38
C PHE A 61 -1.76 0.21 -0.81
N ARG A 62 -2.75 1.11 -0.83
CA ARG A 62 -2.49 2.53 -1.07
C ARG A 62 -1.64 3.17 0.02
N TYR A 63 -1.90 2.88 1.29
CA TYR A 63 -1.07 3.38 2.38
C TYR A 63 0.36 2.86 2.28
N ALA A 64 0.54 1.59 1.94
CA ALA A 64 1.86 1.00 1.72
C ALA A 64 2.59 1.65 0.55
N LEU A 65 1.96 1.76 -0.63
CA LEU A 65 2.56 2.41 -1.80
C LEU A 65 2.92 3.88 -1.58
N LEU A 66 2.15 4.59 -0.73
CA LEU A 66 2.41 5.98 -0.37
C LEU A 66 3.34 6.16 0.84
N GLY A 67 3.85 5.07 1.44
CA GLY A 67 4.69 5.13 2.63
C GLY A 67 3.98 5.67 3.88
N MET A 68 2.64 5.59 3.96
CA MET A 68 1.83 6.09 5.06
C MET A 68 1.82 5.13 6.25
N THR A 69 2.99 4.89 6.84
CA THR A 69 3.19 3.93 7.95
C THR A 69 2.23 4.17 9.11
N ASP A 70 2.01 5.41 9.54
CA ASP A 70 1.12 5.70 10.68
C ASP A 70 -0.33 5.27 10.42
N LYS A 71 -0.78 5.35 9.16
CA LYS A 71 -2.11 4.86 8.80
C LYS A 71 -2.17 3.34 8.80
N ILE A 72 -1.11 2.66 8.37
CA ILE A 72 -1.03 1.19 8.45
C ILE A 72 -1.06 0.74 9.91
N LYS A 73 -0.31 1.41 10.81
CA LYS A 73 -0.30 1.13 12.25
C LYS A 73 -1.70 1.24 12.87
N LYS A 74 -2.46 2.28 12.51
CA LYS A 74 -3.85 2.47 12.98
C LYS A 74 -4.79 1.34 12.57
N GLU A 75 -4.50 0.65 11.47
CA GLU A 75 -5.30 -0.47 10.96
C GLU A 75 -4.79 -1.84 11.44
N GLN A 76 -3.87 -1.89 12.41
CA GLN A 76 -3.25 -3.12 12.89
C GLN A 76 -4.27 -4.22 13.24
N GLU A 77 -5.34 -3.88 13.96
CA GLU A 77 -6.34 -4.86 14.41
C GLU A 77 -7.00 -5.55 13.21
N LYS A 78 -7.31 -4.78 12.17
CA LYS A 78 -7.87 -5.31 10.92
C LYS A 78 -6.84 -6.11 10.11
N ILE A 79 -5.56 -5.73 10.16
CA ILE A 79 -4.48 -6.50 9.53
C ILE A 79 -4.35 -7.88 10.20
N TYR A 80 -4.42 -7.95 11.53
CA TYR A 80 -4.35 -9.21 12.29
C TYR A 80 -5.67 -10.00 12.28
N SER A 81 -6.82 -9.37 11.99
CA SER A 81 -8.11 -10.08 11.83
C SER A 81 -8.18 -10.94 10.56
N CYS A 82 -7.33 -10.68 9.56
CA CYS A 82 -7.29 -11.48 8.33
C CYS A 82 -6.95 -12.95 8.59
N LEU A 83 -7.79 -13.89 8.12
CA LEU A 83 -7.55 -15.32 8.28
C LEU A 83 -6.51 -15.90 7.30
N LEU A 84 -5.98 -15.08 6.38
CA LEU A 84 -5.10 -15.52 5.29
C LEU A 84 -5.68 -16.69 4.45
N CYS A 85 -7.02 -16.76 4.31
CA CYS A 85 -7.73 -17.85 3.63
C CYS A 85 -7.66 -17.81 2.10
N ARG A 86 -7.10 -16.74 1.50
CA ARG A 86 -6.90 -16.54 0.06
C ARG A 86 -8.15 -16.46 -0.84
N LEU A 87 -9.37 -16.45 -0.29
CA LEU A 87 -10.60 -16.28 -1.09
C LEU A 87 -10.58 -15.01 -1.97
N CYS A 88 -10.04 -13.92 -1.42
CA CYS A 88 -9.88 -12.66 -2.12
C CYS A 88 -8.89 -12.72 -3.29
N GLU A 89 -7.84 -13.55 -3.20
CA GLU A 89 -6.86 -13.74 -4.27
C GLU A 89 -7.48 -14.48 -5.46
N GLN A 90 -8.19 -15.57 -5.18
CA GLN A 90 -8.87 -16.39 -6.20
C GLN A 90 -9.87 -15.56 -7.02
N SER A 91 -10.48 -14.56 -6.38
CA SER A 91 -11.46 -13.68 -7.01
C SER A 91 -10.86 -12.44 -7.67
N CYS A 92 -9.55 -12.19 -7.55
CA CYS A 92 -8.95 -10.93 -7.98
C CYS A 92 -8.72 -10.90 -9.50
N PRO A 93 -9.38 -9.99 -10.26
CA PRO A 93 -9.23 -9.94 -11.72
C PRO A 93 -7.86 -9.44 -12.18
N ARG A 94 -7.04 -8.92 -11.25
CA ARG A 94 -5.66 -8.48 -11.51
C ARG A 94 -4.61 -9.47 -11.00
N GLY A 95 -5.02 -10.57 -10.36
CA GLY A 95 -4.08 -11.54 -9.81
C GLY A 95 -3.25 -11.01 -8.63
N VAL A 96 -3.76 -10.05 -7.86
CA VAL A 96 -3.07 -9.53 -6.67
C VAL A 96 -2.95 -10.63 -5.60
N LYS A 97 -1.74 -10.85 -5.08
CA LYS A 97 -1.41 -11.79 -4.00
C LYS A 97 -1.78 -11.20 -2.64
N ILE A 98 -3.07 -10.92 -2.44
CA ILE A 98 -3.61 -10.16 -1.30
C ILE A 98 -3.21 -10.77 0.04
N ALA A 99 -3.36 -12.08 0.24
CA ALA A 99 -3.05 -12.73 1.51
C ALA A 99 -1.53 -12.68 1.79
N ASP A 100 -0.71 -12.89 0.77
CA ASP A 100 0.75 -12.78 0.91
C ASP A 100 1.17 -11.33 1.21
N ASN A 101 0.55 -10.32 0.57
CA ASN A 101 0.76 -8.91 0.89
C ASN A 101 0.37 -8.58 2.34
N ILE A 102 -0.77 -9.08 2.84
CA ILE A 102 -1.16 -8.89 4.24
C ILE A 102 -0.21 -9.60 5.21
N ARG A 103 0.27 -10.80 4.86
CA ARG A 103 1.28 -11.50 5.65
C ARG A 103 2.57 -10.67 5.75
N MET A 104 3.01 -10.04 4.65
CA MET A 104 4.17 -9.16 4.68
C MET A 104 3.93 -7.92 5.53
N MET A 105 2.73 -7.32 5.48
CA MET A 105 2.37 -6.21 6.37
C MET A 105 2.44 -6.59 7.86
N ARG A 106 2.04 -7.81 8.24
CA ARG A 106 2.22 -8.29 9.63
C ARG A 106 3.69 -8.37 10.03
N ARG A 107 4.56 -8.86 9.14
CA ARG A 107 6.01 -8.91 9.39
C ARG A 107 6.58 -7.50 9.54
N TYR A 108 6.19 -6.59 8.66
CA TYR A 108 6.56 -5.18 8.75
C TYR A 108 6.13 -4.56 10.10
N LEU A 109 4.89 -4.78 10.53
CA LEU A 109 4.43 -4.31 11.84
C LEU A 109 5.21 -4.93 13.00
N ASN A 110 5.43 -6.25 12.98
CA ASN A 110 6.21 -6.91 14.03
C ASN A 110 7.63 -6.35 14.14
N ASN A 111 8.34 -6.19 13.02
CA ASN A 111 9.76 -5.85 13.01
C ASN A 111 10.02 -4.35 13.16
N GLU A 112 9.30 -3.52 12.39
CA GLU A 112 9.60 -2.10 12.24
C GLU A 112 8.74 -1.21 13.15
N VAL A 113 7.63 -1.75 13.67
CA VAL A 113 6.71 -0.98 14.52
C VAL A 113 6.75 -1.44 15.97
N PHE A 114 6.68 -2.75 16.20
CA PHE A 114 6.66 -3.31 17.55
C PHE A 114 8.02 -3.83 18.02
N HIS A 115 8.98 -3.98 17.11
CA HIS A 115 10.31 -4.53 17.37
C HIS A 115 10.29 -5.88 18.10
N ILE A 116 9.32 -6.72 17.73
CA ILE A 116 9.16 -8.09 18.23
C ILE A 116 9.95 -9.00 17.27
N GLN A 117 11.13 -9.44 17.71
CA GLN A 117 12.00 -10.36 16.97
C GLN A 117 11.42 -11.78 16.89
#